data_AF-A0A9P6KQD3-F1
#
_entry.id   AF-A0A9P6KQD3-F1
#
_cell.length_a   1.000
_cell.length_b   1.000
_cell.length_c   1.000
_cell.angle_alpha   90.00
_cell.angle_beta   90.00
_cell.angle_gamma   90.00
#
_symmetry.space_group_name_H-M   'P 1'
#
loop_
_entity.id
_entity.type
_entity.pdbx_description
1 polymer ?
#
loop_
_entity_poly.entity_id
_entity_poly.type
_entity_poly.pdbx_seq_one_letter_code
_entity_poly.pdbx_strand_id
1 'polypeptide(L)'
;MRFFRSLVPSLLVSSAAIVSAASSWSFEDAAVTVSSKGAGVGAGAKDKLSATSPLSKSVSLGATDTLKLQLTAVDGKKATRPHQAFLTLTDPATGVEESFLLNVKESGKGSLNLAHKDLPHQFLTSSKPLPASIVIGSFGSSTAYKAKVFDLNVARDPDAPLAVPEKPLRYAAEKEIHHIFRDDPRSPPKFITLIFTAAVAAALPGLFIVWATLGANANHLSKALGNAPISHAIFFGSILALEGIFFLYYTTWNLFQTLPAATVVGLVAFISGSRALSEVQERRLAGLR
;
A
#
# COMPACT_ATOMS: atom_id res chain seq x y z
N MET A 1 82.78 -46.90 11.11
CA MET A 1 81.54 -46.65 10.35
C MET A 1 80.36 -46.82 11.29
N ARG A 2 79.52 -45.77 11.45
CA ARG A 2 78.04 -45.75 11.70
C ARG A 2 77.48 -46.64 12.85
N PHE A 3 76.59 -46.23 13.76
CA PHE A 3 75.79 -45.01 13.94
C PHE A 3 75.01 -45.11 15.30
N PHE A 4 74.80 -43.94 15.93
CA PHE A 4 73.75 -43.51 16.87
C PHE A 4 73.57 -44.14 18.27
N ARG A 5 73.84 -43.29 19.28
CA ARG A 5 73.52 -43.41 20.71
C ARG A 5 72.31 -42.52 21.10
N SER A 6 71.62 -43.00 22.12
CA SER A 6 70.78 -42.36 23.15
C SER A 6 69.40 -41.81 22.79
N LEU A 7 68.41 -42.49 23.38
CA LEU A 7 67.01 -42.13 23.61
C LEU A 7 66.85 -41.46 25.01
N VAL A 8 66.15 -40.32 25.05
CA VAL A 8 65.11 -39.91 26.06
C VAL A 8 65.59 -39.45 27.46
N PRO A 9 64.87 -38.59 28.23
CA PRO A 9 63.96 -37.46 27.92
C PRO A 9 64.31 -36.14 28.66
N SER A 10 63.75 -35.01 28.21
CA SER A 10 63.68 -33.76 28.99
C SER A 10 62.23 -33.26 29.03
N LEU A 11 61.55 -33.48 30.15
CA LEU A 11 60.23 -32.91 30.43
C LEU A 11 60.21 -32.54 31.91
N LEU A 12 60.39 -31.25 32.23
CA LEU A 12 59.95 -30.59 33.47
C LEU A 12 60.50 -29.14 33.50
N VAL A 13 59.67 -28.18 33.11
CA VAL A 13 59.73 -26.81 33.67
C VAL A 13 58.29 -26.38 33.93
N SER A 14 57.87 -26.56 35.18
CA SER A 14 56.69 -25.90 35.75
C SER A 14 57.18 -24.63 36.45
N SER A 15 56.88 -23.46 35.90
CA SER A 15 57.00 -22.18 36.61
C SER A 15 55.60 -21.62 36.85
N ALA A 16 55.33 -21.37 38.12
CA ALA A 16 54.06 -20.89 38.64
C ALA A 16 53.72 -19.50 38.08
N ALA A 17 52.67 -19.43 37.26
CA ALA A 17 52.00 -18.17 36.99
C ALA A 17 51.07 -17.88 38.18
N ILE A 18 51.49 -16.94 39.03
CA ILE A 18 50.57 -16.24 39.93
C ILE A 18 49.63 -15.45 39.02
N VAL A 19 48.47 -16.01 38.71
CA VAL A 19 47.37 -15.28 38.09
C VAL A 19 46.90 -14.29 39.16
N SER A 20 47.43 -13.08 39.08
CA SER A 20 46.81 -11.90 39.68
C SER A 20 45.36 -11.89 39.20
N ALA A 21 44.39 -12.04 40.11
CA ALA A 21 42.99 -11.93 39.75
C ALA A 21 42.80 -10.59 39.05
N ALA A 22 42.51 -10.62 37.75
CA ALA A 22 42.25 -9.40 36.99
C ALA A 22 41.07 -8.71 37.68
N SER A 23 41.32 -7.53 38.23
CA SER A 23 40.27 -6.72 38.84
C SER A 23 39.20 -6.45 37.79
N SER A 24 37.94 -6.57 38.17
CA SER A 24 36.81 -6.25 37.30
C SER A 24 36.22 -4.92 37.73
N TRP A 25 35.83 -4.12 36.74
CA TRP A 25 35.00 -2.96 37.01
C TRP A 25 33.62 -3.42 37.47
N SER A 26 33.09 -2.74 38.48
CA SER A 26 31.73 -2.92 38.97
C SER A 26 31.23 -1.60 39.55
N PHE A 27 30.03 -1.59 40.12
CA PHE A 27 29.53 -0.44 40.85
C PHE A 27 28.91 -0.86 42.18
N GLU A 28 29.06 0.01 43.17
CA GLU A 28 28.46 -0.09 44.51
C GLU A 28 27.59 1.14 44.78
N ASP A 29 26.67 1.02 45.75
CA ASP A 29 25.74 2.09 46.17
C ASP A 29 24.98 2.75 45.02
N ALA A 30 24.55 1.95 44.04
CA ALA A 30 23.79 2.47 42.91
C ALA A 30 22.31 2.65 43.27
N ALA A 31 21.76 3.81 42.93
CA ALA A 31 20.36 4.15 43.11
C ALA A 31 19.81 4.90 41.90
N VAL A 32 18.63 4.50 41.45
CA VAL A 32 17.82 5.24 40.49
C VAL A 32 16.72 5.95 41.24
N THR A 33 16.57 7.24 40.97
CA THR A 33 15.53 8.06 41.55
C THR A 33 14.78 8.77 40.45
N VAL A 34 13.45 8.65 40.44
CA VAL A 34 12.59 9.39 39.51
C VAL A 34 11.98 10.56 40.27
N SER A 35 12.38 11.78 39.93
CA SER A 35 11.86 13.01 40.53
C SER A 35 10.89 13.72 39.58
N SER A 36 9.65 13.91 40.02
CA SER A 36 8.65 14.70 39.32
C SER A 36 8.83 16.20 39.55
N LYS A 37 8.44 17.01 38.56
CA LYS A 37 8.55 18.48 38.63
C LYS A 37 7.68 19.04 39.76
N GLY A 38 8.33 19.59 40.79
CA GLY A 38 7.67 20.16 41.99
C GLY A 38 7.95 19.39 43.29
N ALA A 39 8.48 18.16 43.19
CA ALA A 39 9.01 17.44 44.34
C ALA A 39 10.43 17.95 44.63
N GLY A 40 10.70 18.41 45.86
CA GLY A 40 12.03 18.86 46.27
C GLY A 40 13.13 17.82 45.98
N VAL A 41 14.38 18.28 45.88
CA VAL A 41 15.55 17.45 45.54
C VAL A 41 15.63 16.22 46.46
N GLY A 42 15.24 15.03 45.96
CA GLY A 42 15.31 13.76 46.68
C GLY A 42 13.99 13.08 47.07
N ALA A 43 12.83 13.66 46.72
CA ALA A 43 11.49 13.13 47.03
C ALA A 43 10.89 12.25 45.92
N GLY A 44 11.71 11.38 45.31
CA GLY A 44 11.32 10.43 44.27
C GLY A 44 11.43 8.98 44.74
N ALA A 45 10.72 8.05 44.09
CA ALA A 45 10.88 6.62 44.34
C ALA A 45 12.36 6.23 44.13
N LYS A 46 12.99 5.65 45.16
CA LYS A 46 14.40 5.25 45.14
C LYS A 46 14.52 3.75 45.01
N ASP A 47 14.98 3.29 43.86
CA ASP A 47 15.27 1.88 43.63
C ASP A 47 16.78 1.65 43.71
N LYS A 48 17.19 0.74 44.60
CA LYS A 48 18.59 0.31 44.70
C LYS A 48 18.90 -0.63 43.55
N LEU A 49 20.02 -0.39 42.87
CA LEU A 49 20.52 -1.21 41.78
C LEU A 49 21.65 -2.12 42.26
N SER A 50 21.77 -3.29 41.66
CA SER A 50 22.86 -4.23 41.93
C SER A 50 23.65 -4.50 40.65
N ALA A 51 24.95 -4.81 40.79
CA ALA A 51 25.83 -5.10 39.66
C ALA A 51 25.65 -6.51 39.07
N THR A 52 24.90 -7.40 39.74
CA THR A 52 24.78 -8.81 39.33
C THR A 52 23.35 -9.20 38.95
N SER A 53 22.34 -8.51 39.48
CA SER A 53 20.94 -8.79 39.20
C SER A 53 20.20 -7.53 38.73
N PRO A 54 19.57 -7.56 37.55
CA PRO A 54 18.78 -6.43 37.06
C PRO A 54 17.52 -6.23 37.92
N LEU A 55 17.05 -4.99 38.00
CA LEU A 55 15.82 -4.66 38.70
C LEU A 55 14.61 -5.36 38.04
N SER A 56 13.80 -6.05 38.85
CA SER A 56 12.63 -6.82 38.37
C SER A 56 11.43 -5.95 38.00
N LYS A 57 11.36 -4.72 38.52
CA LYS A 57 10.33 -3.73 38.21
C LYS A 57 10.88 -2.73 37.20
N SER A 58 10.08 -2.39 36.19
CA SER A 58 10.41 -1.32 35.26
C SER A 58 10.29 0.04 35.95
N VAL A 59 11.24 0.93 35.67
CA VAL A 59 11.23 2.32 36.15
C VAL A 59 10.43 3.13 35.14
N SER A 60 9.37 3.81 35.59
CA SER A 60 8.54 4.64 34.71
C SER A 60 9.00 6.10 34.73
N LEU A 61 9.18 6.70 33.56
CA LEU A 61 9.54 8.12 33.39
C LEU A 61 8.40 8.86 32.68
N GLY A 62 7.69 9.72 33.40
CA GLY A 62 6.66 10.59 32.82
C GLY A 62 7.23 11.81 32.08
N ALA A 63 6.36 12.51 31.35
CA ALA A 63 6.74 13.67 30.52
C ALA A 63 7.40 14.82 31.31
N THR A 64 7.07 14.97 32.60
CA THR A 64 7.61 16.01 33.49
C THR A 64 8.71 15.51 34.42
N ASP A 65 9.04 14.23 34.34
CA ASP A 65 9.92 13.60 35.30
C ASP A 65 11.38 13.67 34.84
N THR A 66 12.27 13.57 35.84
CA THR A 66 13.71 13.52 35.66
C THR A 66 14.24 12.27 36.32
N LEU A 67 14.94 11.44 35.54
CA LEU A 67 15.62 10.25 36.04
C LEU A 67 17.01 10.66 36.52
N LYS A 68 17.28 10.43 37.80
CA LYS A 68 18.58 10.65 38.40
C LYS A 68 19.19 9.33 38.83
N LEU A 69 20.28 8.97 38.18
CA LEU A 69 21.09 7.78 38.45
C LEU A 69 22.33 8.21 39.23
N GLN A 70 22.55 7.60 40.39
CA GLN A 70 23.76 7.75 41.18
C GLN A 70 24.39 6.38 41.37
N LEU A 71 25.71 6.28 41.23
CA LEU A 71 26.47 5.05 41.46
C LEU A 71 27.89 5.37 41.89
N THR A 72 28.55 4.43 42.58
CA THR A 72 29.98 4.52 42.86
C THR A 72 30.70 3.47 42.03
N ALA A 73 31.52 3.89 41.08
CA ALA A 73 32.33 2.98 40.27
C ALA A 73 33.50 2.44 41.08
N VAL A 74 33.74 1.14 40.97
CA VAL A 74 34.75 0.41 41.74
C VAL A 74 35.56 -0.46 40.78
N ASP A 75 36.90 -0.41 40.90
CA ASP A 75 37.80 -1.38 40.27
C ASP A 75 38.19 -2.42 41.34
N GLY A 76 37.60 -3.62 41.25
CA GLY A 76 37.68 -4.64 42.29
C GLY A 76 36.94 -4.24 43.58
N LYS A 77 37.66 -3.63 44.54
CA LYS A 77 37.11 -3.14 45.83
C LYS A 77 37.45 -1.69 46.13
N LYS A 78 38.16 -1.00 45.21
CA LYS A 78 38.59 0.38 45.40
C LYS A 78 37.73 1.30 44.55
N ALA A 79 37.06 2.27 45.19
CA ALA A 79 36.36 3.33 44.49
C ALA A 79 37.36 4.20 43.73
N THR A 80 37.28 4.20 42.40
CA THR A 80 38.20 4.91 41.52
C THR A 80 37.43 5.52 40.36
N ARG A 81 37.98 6.58 39.76
CA ARG A 81 37.37 7.23 38.59
C ARG A 81 37.66 6.40 37.33
N PRO A 82 36.64 5.86 36.64
CA PRO A 82 36.83 5.20 35.36
C PRO A 82 37.06 6.23 34.25
N HIS A 83 37.68 5.79 33.14
CA HIS A 83 37.84 6.64 31.96
C HIS A 83 36.53 6.82 31.19
N GLN A 84 35.70 5.78 31.15
CA GLN A 84 34.40 5.74 30.48
C GLN A 84 33.34 5.23 31.44
N ALA A 85 32.24 5.96 31.55
CA ALA A 85 31.05 5.55 32.29
C ALA A 85 29.83 6.07 31.55
N PHE A 86 29.03 5.16 31.00
CA PHE A 86 27.84 5.47 30.22
C PHE A 86 26.63 4.70 30.71
N LEU A 87 25.46 5.34 30.62
CA LEU A 87 24.17 4.69 30.63
C LEU A 87 23.72 4.54 29.17
N THR A 88 23.70 3.31 28.66
CA THR A 88 23.23 3.02 27.30
C THR A 88 21.79 2.54 27.36
N LEU A 89 20.90 3.23 26.66
CA LEU A 89 19.52 2.79 26.43
C LEU A 89 19.44 2.16 25.04
N THR A 90 18.82 1.00 24.94
CA THR A 90 18.63 0.28 23.66
C THR A 90 17.15 0.15 23.39
N ASP A 91 16.69 0.50 22.19
CA ASP A 91 15.32 0.23 21.75
C ASP A 91 15.23 -1.20 21.18
N PRO A 92 14.45 -2.11 21.80
CA PRO A 92 14.38 -3.51 21.37
C PRO A 92 13.66 -3.69 20.03
N ALA A 93 12.88 -2.70 19.57
CA ALA A 93 12.15 -2.80 18.31
C ALA A 93 13.01 -2.40 17.10
N THR A 94 13.77 -1.31 17.22
CA THR A 94 14.61 -0.78 16.14
C THR A 94 16.09 -1.17 16.24
N GLY A 95 16.53 -1.59 17.43
CA GLY A 95 17.94 -1.87 17.72
C GLY A 95 18.80 -0.61 17.88
N VAL A 96 18.19 0.58 17.93
CA VAL A 96 18.92 1.84 18.10
C VAL A 96 19.40 1.96 19.55
N GLU A 97 20.67 2.32 19.73
CA GLU A 97 21.28 2.56 21.04
C GLU A 97 21.72 4.01 21.16
N GLU A 98 21.50 4.61 22.33
CA GLU A 98 22.01 5.94 22.69
C GLU A 98 22.71 5.84 24.04
N SER A 99 23.86 6.50 24.18
CA SER A 99 24.68 6.43 25.39
C SER A 99 24.79 7.79 26.07
N PHE A 100 24.34 7.87 27.32
CA PHE A 100 24.39 9.07 28.14
C PHE A 100 25.59 9.02 29.09
N LEU A 101 26.34 10.12 29.17
CA LEU A 101 27.56 10.20 29.99
C LEU A 101 27.25 10.33 31.49
N LEU A 102 27.86 9.49 32.31
CA LEU A 102 27.86 9.64 33.77
C LEU A 102 28.96 10.62 34.19
N ASN A 103 28.60 11.66 34.95
CA ASN A 103 29.60 12.57 35.50
C ASN A 103 30.21 11.96 36.76
N VAL A 104 31.41 11.38 36.64
CA VAL A 104 32.13 10.68 37.72
C VAL A 104 33.23 11.57 38.32
N LYS A 105 33.17 11.77 39.63
CA LYS A 105 34.21 12.50 40.39
C LYS A 105 35.43 11.59 40.66
N GLU A 106 36.53 12.17 41.14
CA GLU A 106 37.72 11.41 41.55
C GLU A 106 37.43 10.36 42.62
N SER A 107 36.40 10.59 43.46
CA SER A 107 35.94 9.65 44.48
C SER A 107 35.16 8.44 43.95
N GLY A 108 35.12 8.20 42.63
CA GLY A 108 34.35 7.12 41.99
C GLY A 108 32.83 7.35 41.95
N LYS A 109 32.31 8.36 42.65
CA LYS A 109 30.87 8.72 42.65
C LYS A 109 30.48 9.36 41.32
N GLY A 110 29.60 8.70 40.60
CA GLY A 110 28.96 9.12 39.36
C GLY A 110 27.53 9.59 39.56
N SER A 111 27.15 10.63 38.82
CA SER A 111 25.74 11.05 38.72
C SER A 111 25.36 11.38 37.29
N LEU A 112 24.17 10.96 36.88
CA LEU A 112 23.52 11.32 35.63
C LEU A 112 22.10 11.81 35.96
N ASN A 113 21.72 12.95 35.37
CA ASN A 113 20.34 13.42 35.38
C ASN A 113 19.87 13.41 33.92
N LEU A 114 18.77 12.72 33.66
CA LEU A 114 18.18 12.56 32.35
C LEU A 114 16.72 13.04 32.41
N ALA A 115 16.40 14.13 31.73
CA ALA A 115 15.03 14.59 31.61
C ALA A 115 14.35 13.97 30.39
N HIS A 116 13.02 13.94 30.39
CA HIS A 116 12.24 13.45 29.24
C HIS A 116 12.60 14.15 27.92
N LYS A 117 12.93 15.45 27.97
CA LYS A 117 13.34 16.26 26.81
C LYS A 117 14.74 15.91 26.25
N ASP A 118 15.57 15.23 27.03
CA ASP A 118 16.94 14.88 26.64
C ASP A 118 16.96 13.53 25.88
N LEU A 119 15.82 12.82 25.83
CA LEU A 119 15.67 11.56 25.11
C LEU A 119 15.42 11.81 23.62
N PRO A 120 16.10 11.05 22.73
CA PRO A 120 15.80 11.06 21.31
C PRO A 120 14.36 10.65 21.01
N HIS A 121 13.78 11.18 19.93
CA HIS A 121 12.41 10.90 19.52
C HIS A 121 12.12 9.41 19.29
N GLN A 122 13.14 8.62 18.91
CA GLN A 122 13.02 7.17 18.74
C GLN A 122 12.62 6.48 20.05
N PHE A 123 13.18 6.92 21.18
CA PHE A 123 12.88 6.38 22.49
C PHE A 123 11.54 6.87 23.03
N LEU A 124 11.15 8.10 22.68
CA LEU A 124 9.83 8.66 23.01
C LEU A 124 8.68 7.98 22.24
N THR A 125 8.98 7.33 21.11
CA THR A 125 8.00 6.64 20.25
C THR A 125 8.00 5.12 20.47
N SER A 126 8.94 4.58 21.26
CA SER A 126 8.99 3.14 21.50
C SER A 126 7.82 2.69 22.37
N SER A 127 7.14 1.62 21.96
CA SER A 127 6.03 1.02 22.69
C SER A 127 6.47 -0.01 23.74
N LYS A 128 7.76 -0.38 23.74
CA LYS A 128 8.32 -1.37 24.65
C LYS A 128 9.25 -0.70 25.66
N PRO A 129 9.35 -1.22 26.90
CA PRO A 129 10.35 -0.74 27.85
C PRO A 129 11.76 -0.82 27.28
N LEU A 130 12.54 0.24 27.48
CA LEU A 130 13.90 0.37 26.98
C LEU A 130 14.87 -0.27 27.99
N PRO A 131 15.57 -1.38 27.66
CA PRO A 131 16.62 -1.91 28.50
C PRO A 131 17.75 -0.89 28.69
N ALA A 132 18.02 -0.56 29.95
CA ALA A 132 19.09 0.32 30.37
C ALA A 132 20.29 -0.50 30.84
N SER A 133 21.41 -0.36 30.13
CA SER A 133 22.67 -1.02 30.43
C SER A 133 23.70 -0.01 30.90
N ILE A 134 24.46 -0.37 31.93
CA ILE A 134 25.57 0.46 32.41
C ILE A 134 26.87 -0.09 31.83
N VAL A 135 27.66 0.80 31.24
CA VAL A 135 28.97 0.48 30.66
C VAL A 135 30.03 1.27 31.42
N ILE A 136 30.96 0.57 32.08
CA ILE A 136 32.08 1.17 32.81
C ILE A 136 33.38 0.55 32.30
N GLY A 137 34.33 1.40 31.93
CA GLY A 137 35.64 0.97 31.45
C GLY A 137 36.73 1.99 31.77
N SER A 138 37.96 1.51 31.89
CA SER A 138 39.14 2.36 32.05
C SER A 138 40.32 1.75 31.32
N PHE A 139 41.37 2.54 31.09
CA PHE A 139 42.63 2.01 30.58
C PHE A 139 43.29 1.11 31.63
N GLY A 140 43.76 -0.07 31.24
CA GLY A 140 44.43 -1.01 32.14
C GLY A 140 44.13 -2.48 31.81
N SER A 141 44.54 -3.38 32.71
CA SER A 141 44.28 -4.83 32.61
C SER A 141 42.95 -5.26 33.27
N SER A 142 42.21 -4.32 33.85
CA SER A 142 40.91 -4.59 34.49
C SER A 142 39.83 -4.89 33.45
N THR A 143 38.96 -5.86 33.72
CA THR A 143 37.85 -6.22 32.81
C THR A 143 36.74 -5.17 32.87
N ALA A 144 36.25 -4.72 31.70
CA ALA A 144 35.19 -3.72 31.60
C ALA A 144 33.83 -4.29 32.02
N TYR A 145 33.00 -3.46 32.63
CA TYR A 145 31.64 -3.80 33.03
C TYR A 145 30.66 -3.42 31.93
N LYS A 146 29.84 -4.37 31.47
CA LYS A 146 28.67 -4.13 30.63
C LYS A 146 27.56 -5.09 31.03
N ALA A 147 26.51 -4.58 31.65
CA ALA A 147 25.32 -5.38 31.96
C ALA A 147 24.07 -4.52 31.97
N LYS A 148 22.93 -5.17 31.69
CA LYS A 148 21.59 -4.59 31.87
C LYS A 148 21.29 -4.45 33.35
N VAL A 149 20.78 -3.28 33.75
CA VAL A 149 20.57 -2.94 35.16
C VAL A 149 19.10 -2.69 35.48
N PHE A 150 18.32 -2.09 34.58
CA PHE A 150 16.88 -1.94 34.72
C PHE A 150 16.19 -1.75 33.36
N ASP A 151 14.86 -1.78 33.33
CA ASP A 151 14.06 -1.42 32.16
C ASP A 151 13.39 -0.06 32.38
N LEU A 152 13.55 0.86 31.44
CA LEU A 152 12.97 2.20 31.47
C LEU A 152 11.68 2.21 30.63
N ASN A 153 10.55 2.39 31.28
CA ASN A 153 9.28 2.64 30.59
C ASN A 153 9.07 4.15 30.43
N VAL A 154 9.04 4.64 29.20
CA VAL A 154 8.82 6.06 28.92
C VAL A 154 7.31 6.29 28.76
N ALA A 155 6.67 6.86 29.80
CA ALA A 155 5.26 7.18 29.77
C ALA A 155 5.05 8.50 29.03
N ARG A 156 4.28 8.44 27.95
CA ARG A 156 3.97 9.57 27.08
C ARG A 156 2.55 10.09 27.31
N ASP A 157 2.40 11.40 27.25
CA ASP A 157 1.11 12.05 27.08
C ASP A 157 0.67 11.93 25.59
N PRO A 158 -0.44 11.23 25.30
CA PRO A 158 -0.93 11.07 23.93
C PRO A 158 -1.31 12.40 23.26
N ASP A 159 -1.65 13.43 24.03
CA ASP A 159 -2.12 14.71 23.50
C ASP A 159 -0.97 15.69 23.17
N ALA A 160 0.26 15.37 23.57
CA ALA A 160 1.44 16.17 23.27
C ALA A 160 2.02 15.81 21.87
N PRO A 161 2.07 16.77 20.92
CA PRO A 161 2.63 16.52 19.59
C PRO A 161 4.15 16.33 19.67
N LEU A 162 4.65 15.23 19.08
CA LEU A 162 6.09 15.01 18.89
C LEU A 162 6.51 15.52 17.52
N ALA A 163 7.57 16.32 17.47
CA ALA A 163 8.27 16.65 16.24
C ALA A 163 9.08 15.42 15.78
N VAL A 164 8.40 14.45 15.17
CA VAL A 164 9.06 13.31 14.54
C VAL A 164 9.63 13.80 13.21
N PRO A 165 10.97 13.77 13.02
CA PRO A 165 11.55 14.16 11.74
C PRO A 165 11.06 13.22 10.64
N GLU A 166 10.96 13.75 9.42
CA GLU A 166 10.63 12.93 8.25
C GLU A 166 11.62 11.77 8.15
N LYS A 167 11.10 10.57 7.83
CA LYS A 167 11.95 9.40 7.70
C LYS A 167 13.02 9.69 6.64
N PRO A 168 14.30 9.38 6.90
CA PRO A 168 15.34 9.62 5.94
C PRO A 168 15.05 8.85 4.64
N LEU A 169 15.32 9.49 3.51
CA LEU A 169 15.21 8.88 2.19
C LEU A 169 16.02 7.58 2.17
N ARG A 170 15.32 6.44 2.09
CA ARG A 170 15.94 5.11 2.02
C ARG A 170 15.81 4.62 0.60
N TYR A 171 16.93 4.50 -0.10
CA TYR A 171 16.96 3.94 -1.46
C TYR A 171 16.50 2.49 -1.42
N ALA A 172 15.25 2.25 -1.82
CA ALA A 172 14.62 0.95 -1.94
C ALA A 172 13.70 0.97 -3.17
N ALA A 173 13.40 -0.20 -3.74
CA ALA A 173 12.45 -0.31 -4.83
C ALA A 173 11.07 0.20 -4.37
N GLU A 174 10.48 1.10 -5.15
CA GLU A 174 9.11 1.57 -4.92
C GLU A 174 8.10 0.50 -5.32
N LYS A 175 6.86 0.66 -4.84
CA LYS A 175 5.77 -0.23 -5.21
C LYS A 175 5.41 -0.02 -6.67
N GLU A 176 5.17 -1.12 -7.38
CA GLU A 176 4.68 -1.07 -8.77
C GLU A 176 3.29 -0.43 -8.83
N ILE A 177 3.06 0.38 -9.87
CA ILE A 177 1.78 1.06 -10.12
C ILE A 177 1.09 0.36 -11.29
N HIS A 178 -0.10 -0.18 -11.05
CA HIS A 178 -0.94 -0.77 -12.11
C HIS A 178 -2.02 0.22 -12.56
N HIS A 179 -2.16 0.40 -13.87
CA HIS A 179 -3.25 1.19 -14.45
C HIS A 179 -4.58 0.44 -14.29
N ILE A 180 -5.58 1.10 -13.70
CA ILE A 180 -6.93 0.55 -13.54
C ILE A 180 -7.77 0.98 -14.74
N PHE A 181 -8.12 0.02 -15.61
CA PHE A 181 -9.02 0.26 -16.73
C PHE A 181 -10.45 0.49 -16.24
N ARG A 182 -11.23 1.20 -17.05
CA ARG A 182 -12.66 1.36 -16.82
C ARG A 182 -13.37 0.02 -17.02
N ASP A 183 -14.31 -0.29 -16.13
CA ASP A 183 -15.16 -1.47 -16.27
C ASP A 183 -16.01 -1.41 -17.55
N ASP A 184 -16.21 -2.58 -18.17
CA ASP A 184 -17.04 -2.71 -19.36
C ASP A 184 -18.52 -2.33 -19.08
N PRO A 185 -19.20 -1.67 -20.03
CA PRO A 185 -20.61 -1.35 -19.88
C PRO A 185 -21.47 -2.62 -19.79
N ARG A 186 -22.38 -2.66 -18.82
CA ARG A 186 -23.28 -3.80 -18.61
C ARG A 186 -24.46 -3.77 -19.57
N SER A 187 -24.67 -4.85 -20.33
CA SER A 187 -25.83 -5.02 -21.20
C SER A 187 -27.07 -5.58 -20.46
N PRO A 188 -28.30 -5.32 -20.95
CA PRO A 188 -29.52 -5.88 -20.37
C PRO A 188 -29.61 -7.41 -20.49
N PRO A 189 -30.43 -8.08 -19.65
CA PRO A 189 -30.70 -9.51 -19.78
C PRO A 189 -31.28 -9.88 -21.14
N LYS A 190 -30.70 -10.88 -21.81
CA LYS A 190 -31.09 -11.31 -23.17
C LYS A 190 -32.57 -11.64 -23.31
N PHE A 191 -33.17 -12.24 -22.28
CA PHE A 191 -34.58 -12.62 -22.28
C PHE A 191 -35.52 -11.41 -22.44
N ILE A 192 -35.22 -10.30 -21.74
CA ILE A 192 -36.01 -9.07 -21.84
C ILE A 192 -35.90 -8.50 -23.26
N THR A 193 -34.68 -8.42 -23.79
CA THR A 193 -34.44 -7.94 -25.16
C THR A 193 -35.21 -8.78 -26.19
N LEU A 194 -35.21 -10.12 -26.04
CA LEU A 194 -35.93 -11.03 -26.95
C LEU A 194 -37.45 -10.83 -26.93
N ILE A 195 -38.05 -10.58 -25.76
CA ILE A 195 -39.50 -10.30 -25.66
C ILE A 195 -39.85 -9.04 -26.46
N PHE A 196 -39.09 -7.95 -26.28
CA PHE A 196 -39.36 -6.71 -27.01
C PHE A 196 -39.11 -6.85 -28.50
N THR A 197 -38.06 -7.57 -28.92
CA THR A 197 -37.83 -7.88 -30.34
C THR A 197 -39.00 -8.67 -30.92
N ALA A 198 -39.51 -9.68 -30.20
CA ALA A 198 -40.68 -10.44 -30.64
C ALA A 198 -41.95 -9.58 -30.72
N ALA A 199 -42.15 -8.65 -29.77
CA ALA A 199 -43.27 -7.71 -29.80
C ALA A 199 -43.22 -6.77 -31.02
N VAL A 200 -42.04 -6.24 -31.35
CA VAL A 200 -41.84 -5.42 -32.57
C VAL A 200 -42.07 -6.26 -33.83
N ALA A 201 -41.53 -7.48 -33.89
CA ALA A 201 -41.76 -8.39 -35.01
C ALA A 201 -43.25 -8.75 -35.15
N ALA A 202 -44.00 -8.88 -34.05
CA ALA A 202 -45.43 -9.17 -34.04
C ALA A 202 -46.30 -8.00 -34.52
N ALA A 203 -45.80 -6.77 -34.53
CA ALA A 203 -46.53 -5.62 -35.07
C ALA A 203 -46.82 -5.76 -36.58
N LEU A 204 -45.92 -6.43 -37.32
CA LEU A 204 -46.04 -6.63 -38.77
C LEU A 204 -47.17 -7.59 -39.18
N PRO A 205 -47.31 -8.82 -38.61
CA PRO A 205 -48.50 -9.63 -38.83
C PRO A 205 -49.76 -8.97 -38.28
N GLY A 206 -49.67 -8.23 -37.17
CA GLY A 206 -50.78 -7.41 -36.66
C GLY A 206 -51.29 -6.41 -37.71
N LEU A 207 -50.39 -5.70 -38.39
CA LEU A 207 -50.73 -4.79 -39.48
C LEU A 207 -51.45 -5.51 -40.63
N PHE A 208 -50.97 -6.69 -41.05
CA PHE A 208 -51.62 -7.45 -42.12
C PHE A 208 -53.02 -7.95 -41.73
N ILE A 209 -53.22 -8.38 -40.48
CA ILE A 209 -54.55 -8.76 -39.97
C ILE A 209 -55.49 -7.56 -40.05
N VAL A 210 -55.05 -6.39 -39.57
CA VAL A 210 -55.85 -5.17 -39.60
C VAL A 210 -56.21 -4.80 -41.05
N TRP A 211 -55.25 -4.80 -41.97
CA TRP A 211 -55.51 -4.54 -43.40
C TRP A 211 -56.51 -5.52 -44.01
N ALA A 212 -56.39 -6.82 -43.70
CA ALA A 212 -57.34 -7.82 -44.18
C ALA A 212 -58.75 -7.57 -43.63
N THR A 213 -58.89 -7.20 -42.35
CA THR A 213 -60.19 -6.88 -41.74
C THR A 213 -60.83 -5.62 -42.31
N LEU A 214 -60.02 -4.65 -42.76
CA LEU A 214 -60.48 -3.41 -43.40
C LEU A 214 -60.76 -3.57 -44.90
N GLY A 215 -60.56 -4.75 -45.48
CA GLY A 215 -60.84 -5.01 -46.90
C GLY A 215 -59.76 -4.50 -47.87
N ALA A 216 -58.52 -4.34 -47.42
CA ALA A 216 -57.39 -4.05 -48.30
C ALA A 216 -57.27 -5.15 -49.38
N ASN A 217 -57.17 -4.76 -50.65
CA ASN A 217 -57.17 -5.69 -51.78
C ASN A 217 -56.20 -5.26 -52.88
N ALA A 218 -55.93 -6.17 -53.81
CA ALA A 218 -55.05 -5.96 -54.96
C ALA A 218 -55.83 -6.03 -56.30
N ASN A 219 -57.13 -5.71 -56.30
CA ASN A 219 -58.02 -5.94 -57.45
C ASN A 219 -57.62 -5.15 -58.71
N HIS A 220 -56.91 -4.04 -58.55
CA HIS A 220 -56.43 -3.20 -59.65
C HIS A 220 -55.03 -3.57 -60.15
N LEU A 221 -54.41 -4.62 -59.61
CA LEU A 221 -53.05 -5.01 -59.97
C LEU A 221 -52.97 -5.58 -61.40
N SER A 222 -53.91 -6.44 -61.78
CA SER A 222 -53.99 -6.98 -63.15
C SER A 222 -54.21 -5.89 -64.20
N LYS A 223 -55.05 -4.89 -63.85
CA LYS A 223 -55.33 -3.74 -64.72
C LYS A 223 -54.12 -2.80 -64.84
N ALA A 224 -53.42 -2.55 -63.74
CA ALA A 224 -52.18 -1.77 -63.74
C ALA A 224 -51.11 -2.43 -64.63
N LEU A 225 -50.93 -3.74 -64.48
CA LEU A 225 -49.93 -4.50 -65.23
C LEU A 225 -50.34 -4.72 -66.69
N GLY A 226 -51.63 -4.70 -67.02
CA GLY A 226 -52.11 -4.73 -68.40
C GLY A 226 -51.88 -3.42 -69.16
N ASN A 227 -52.11 -2.27 -68.50
CA ASN A 227 -52.01 -0.95 -69.14
C ASN A 227 -50.57 -0.45 -69.24
N ALA A 228 -49.77 -0.61 -68.18
CA ALA A 228 -48.38 -0.12 -68.13
C ALA A 228 -47.45 -1.12 -67.43
N PRO A 229 -47.26 -2.33 -68.00
CA PRO A 229 -46.52 -3.43 -67.36
C PRO A 229 -45.10 -3.04 -66.98
N ILE A 230 -44.38 -2.41 -67.91
CA ILE A 230 -42.97 -2.08 -67.76
C ILE A 230 -42.78 -1.00 -66.68
N SER A 231 -43.63 0.03 -66.67
CA SER A 231 -43.52 1.13 -65.71
C SER A 231 -43.80 0.66 -64.29
N HIS A 232 -44.87 -0.12 -64.06
CA HIS A 232 -45.19 -0.65 -62.74
C HIS A 232 -44.16 -1.66 -62.24
N ALA A 233 -43.68 -2.56 -63.11
CA ALA A 233 -42.68 -3.56 -62.73
C ALA A 233 -41.32 -2.93 -62.39
N ILE A 234 -40.83 -2.00 -63.21
CA ILE A 234 -39.56 -1.31 -62.96
C ILE A 234 -39.68 -0.39 -61.74
N PHE A 235 -40.81 0.30 -61.57
CA PHE A 235 -41.02 1.16 -60.41
C PHE A 235 -41.01 0.36 -59.11
N PHE A 236 -41.79 -0.72 -59.02
CA PHE A 236 -41.79 -1.58 -57.83
C PHE A 236 -40.42 -2.25 -57.61
N GLY A 237 -39.79 -2.75 -58.68
CA GLY A 237 -38.45 -3.31 -58.62
C GLY A 237 -37.41 -2.31 -58.14
N SER A 238 -37.52 -1.04 -58.52
CA SER A 238 -36.61 0.02 -58.07
C SER A 238 -36.78 0.36 -56.58
N ILE A 239 -38.01 0.29 -56.05
CA ILE A 239 -38.26 0.44 -54.61
C ILE A 239 -37.61 -0.72 -53.84
N LEU A 240 -37.83 -1.97 -54.28
CA LEU A 240 -37.19 -3.13 -53.67
C LEU A 240 -35.65 -3.08 -53.76
N ALA A 241 -35.12 -2.60 -54.88
CA ALA A 241 -33.69 -2.41 -55.06
C ALA A 241 -33.11 -1.35 -54.12
N LEU A 242 -33.82 -0.24 -53.88
CA LEU A 242 -33.41 0.78 -52.90
C LEU A 242 -33.39 0.21 -51.48
N GLU A 243 -34.41 -0.53 -51.08
CA GLU A 243 -34.42 -1.23 -49.77
C GLU A 243 -33.25 -2.22 -49.65
N GLY A 244 -32.96 -2.97 -50.72
CA GLY A 244 -31.80 -3.85 -50.78
C GLY A 244 -30.47 -3.10 -50.65
N ILE A 245 -30.32 -1.94 -51.30
CA ILE A 245 -29.13 -1.09 -51.18
C ILE A 245 -28.98 -0.58 -49.74
N PHE A 246 -30.05 -0.15 -49.09
CA PHE A 246 -29.98 0.30 -47.69
C PHE A 246 -29.72 -0.83 -46.71
N PHE A 247 -30.23 -2.04 -46.98
CA PHE A 247 -29.86 -3.24 -46.23
C PHE A 247 -28.37 -3.57 -46.40
N LEU A 248 -27.84 -3.47 -47.61
CA LEU A 248 -26.41 -3.64 -47.86
C LEU A 248 -25.59 -2.56 -47.16
N TYR A 249 -26.04 -1.31 -47.13
CA TYR A 249 -25.39 -0.23 -46.37
C TYR A 249 -25.36 -0.50 -44.86
N TYR A 250 -26.45 -1.03 -44.30
CA TYR A 250 -26.50 -1.39 -42.88
C TYR A 250 -25.54 -2.55 -42.53
N THR A 251 -25.35 -3.48 -43.46
CA THR A 251 -24.60 -4.73 -43.19
C THR A 251 -23.13 -4.70 -43.63
N THR A 252 -22.83 -4.14 -44.81
CA THR A 252 -21.54 -4.35 -45.50
C THR A 252 -21.02 -3.16 -46.31
N TRP A 253 -21.88 -2.42 -47.01
CA TRP A 253 -21.48 -1.35 -47.92
C TRP A 253 -21.08 -0.07 -47.20
N ASN A 254 -20.11 0.63 -47.76
CA ASN A 254 -19.78 1.98 -47.31
C ASN A 254 -20.63 3.05 -48.03
N LEU A 255 -20.53 4.29 -47.56
CA LEU A 255 -21.30 5.41 -48.11
C LEU A 255 -21.00 5.68 -49.60
N PHE A 256 -19.74 5.53 -50.02
CA PHE A 256 -19.32 5.78 -51.40
C PHE A 256 -19.77 4.70 -52.40
N GLN A 257 -20.09 3.49 -51.92
CA GLN A 257 -20.74 2.45 -52.73
C GLN A 257 -22.25 2.68 -52.79
N THR A 258 -22.84 3.06 -51.65
CA THR A 258 -24.28 3.25 -51.50
C THR A 258 -24.79 4.44 -52.29
N LEU A 259 -24.12 5.60 -52.23
CA LEU A 259 -24.58 6.82 -52.87
C LEU A 259 -24.71 6.70 -54.41
N PRO A 260 -23.70 6.22 -55.17
CA PRO A 260 -23.85 6.07 -56.62
C PRO A 260 -24.92 5.03 -56.98
N ALA A 261 -24.98 3.89 -56.29
CA ALA A 261 -25.98 2.85 -56.53
C ALA A 261 -27.40 3.36 -56.27
N ALA A 262 -27.63 4.02 -55.13
CA ALA A 262 -28.91 4.63 -54.78
C ALA A 262 -29.27 5.77 -55.74
N THR A 263 -28.30 6.53 -56.24
CA THR A 263 -28.54 7.58 -57.24
C THR A 263 -29.03 6.98 -58.55
N VAL A 264 -28.36 5.94 -59.07
CA VAL A 264 -28.75 5.28 -60.31
C VAL A 264 -30.13 4.66 -60.19
N VAL A 265 -30.37 3.87 -59.13
CA VAL A 265 -31.68 3.25 -58.91
C VAL A 265 -32.76 4.30 -58.63
N GLY A 266 -32.42 5.38 -57.91
CA GLY A 266 -33.32 6.51 -57.64
C GLY A 266 -33.76 7.25 -58.91
N LEU A 267 -32.85 7.45 -59.88
CA LEU A 267 -33.21 8.01 -61.19
C LEU A 267 -34.15 7.07 -61.97
N VAL A 268 -33.89 5.75 -61.93
CA VAL A 268 -34.78 4.75 -62.55
C VAL A 268 -36.15 4.75 -61.86
N ALA A 269 -36.20 4.84 -60.53
CA ALA A 269 -37.43 4.94 -59.76
C ALA A 269 -38.23 6.21 -60.10
N PHE A 270 -37.54 7.34 -60.23
CA PHE A 270 -38.17 8.62 -60.58
C PHE A 270 -38.85 8.56 -61.96
N ILE A 271 -38.13 8.07 -62.98
CA ILE A 271 -38.66 7.99 -64.34
C ILE A 271 -39.79 6.96 -64.43
N SER A 272 -39.58 5.74 -63.95
CA SER A 272 -40.58 4.67 -64.01
C SER A 272 -41.81 4.99 -63.16
N GLY A 273 -41.60 5.58 -61.97
CA GLY A 273 -42.64 6.02 -61.06
C GLY A 273 -43.51 7.13 -61.64
N SER A 274 -42.92 8.12 -62.31
CA SER A 274 -43.69 9.17 -62.98
C SER A 274 -44.70 8.59 -63.97
N ARG A 275 -44.29 7.59 -64.77
CA ARG A 275 -45.16 6.92 -65.74
C ARG A 275 -46.19 6.00 -65.09
N ALA A 276 -45.80 5.25 -64.07
CA ALA A 276 -46.70 4.38 -63.31
C ALA A 276 -47.80 5.19 -62.61
N LEU A 277 -47.46 6.33 -62.02
CA LEU A 277 -48.40 7.23 -61.35
C LEU A 277 -49.31 7.98 -62.33
N SER A 278 -48.81 8.36 -63.51
CA SER A 278 -49.66 8.92 -64.57
C SER A 278 -50.74 7.93 -65.02
N GLU A 279 -50.41 6.65 -65.19
CA GLU A 279 -51.40 5.62 -65.52
C GLU A 279 -52.42 5.43 -64.38
N VAL A 280 -52.00 5.50 -63.11
CA VAL A 280 -52.92 5.50 -61.96
C VAL A 280 -53.87 6.71 -62.02
N GLN A 281 -53.39 7.89 -62.40
CA GLN A 281 -54.21 9.09 -62.57
C GLN A 281 -55.21 8.93 -63.71
N GLU A 282 -54.79 8.41 -64.87
CA GLU A 282 -55.68 8.15 -66.02
C GLU A 282 -56.80 7.18 -65.65
N ARG A 283 -56.50 6.12 -64.90
CA ARG A 283 -57.52 5.19 -64.38
C ARG A 283 -58.54 5.90 -63.49
N ARG A 284 -58.08 6.78 -62.60
CA ARG A 284 -58.96 7.58 -61.74
C ARG A 284 -59.86 8.52 -62.54
N LEU A 285 -59.33 9.15 -63.59
CA LEU A 285 -60.09 10.01 -64.50
C LEU A 285 -61.11 9.22 -65.32
N ALA A 286 -60.81 7.97 -65.67
CA ALA A 286 -61.73 7.04 -66.32
C ALA A 286 -62.79 6.43 -65.37
N GLY A 287 -62.87 6.90 -64.11
CA GLY A 287 -63.85 6.44 -63.12
C GLY A 287 -63.53 5.09 -62.47
N LEU A 288 -62.32 4.56 -62.68
CA LEU A 288 -61.85 3.31 -62.07
C LEU A 288 -61.12 3.65 -60.77
N ARG A 289 -61.77 3.40 -59.63
CA ARG A 289 -61.21 3.58 -58.28
C ARG A 289 -61.05 2.25 -57.57
#